data_AF-V9WAY3-F1
#
_entry.id   AF-V9WAY3-F1
#
_cell.length_a   1.000
_cell.length_b   1.000
_cell.length_c   1.000
_cell.angle_alpha   90.00
_cell.angle_beta   90.00
_cell.angle_gamma   90.00
#
_symmetry.space_group_name_H-M   'P 1'
#
loop_
_entity.id
_entity.type
_entity.pdbx_description
1 polymer ?
#
loop_
_entity_poly.entity_id
_entity_poly.type
_entity_poly.pdbx_seq_one_letter_code
_entity_poly.pdbx_strand_id
1 'polypeptide(L)'
;MNKGDLYMRRTFVITILALVLFSTASFPAHAGFSDKDKEVNMLYGPVKGRDYFEPRGDIVWEVPMGKKMMALTFDDGPDPDETVQILDLLKQYEAKATFFLIGNRVIRYPDLVKREASEGHELANHTYSHAYFNRASKERMIKEIKDAEEAIFQASGVHTCLFRPPGGYYNQILVDVCKANNYTPILWSWHQDTVDWKTPGVKKIVNKVLNNARGGDIVLFHDHVEGSTQTIEALKQILPELKKRGFRFVTVSELMRQRNLNQAKPLNNP
;
A
#
# COMPACT_ATOMS: atom_id res chain seq x y z
N MET A 1 28.24 -79.98 28.31
CA MET A 1 26.83 -80.34 28.04
C MET A 1 26.12 -79.13 27.44
N ASN A 2 25.54 -79.32 26.24
CA ASN A 2 24.62 -78.46 25.46
C ASN A 2 25.02 -77.01 25.12
N LYS A 3 24.60 -76.40 24.00
CA LYS A 3 24.27 -76.76 22.59
C LYS A 3 23.64 -75.48 21.99
N GLY A 4 24.05 -75.12 20.76
CA GLY A 4 23.31 -74.21 19.86
C GLY A 4 23.51 -72.72 20.12
N ASP A 5 23.56 -71.82 19.14
CA ASP A 5 23.54 -71.93 17.68
C ASP A 5 24.14 -70.61 17.14
N LEU A 6 25.16 -70.71 16.29
CA LEU A 6 25.09 -70.38 14.87
C LEU A 6 25.34 -68.90 14.54
N TYR A 7 26.64 -68.57 14.55
CA TYR A 7 27.24 -67.48 13.79
C TYR A 7 27.29 -67.88 12.31
N MET A 8 26.61 -67.17 11.40
CA MET A 8 27.15 -66.92 10.06
C MET A 8 26.34 -65.93 9.22
N ARG A 9 27.09 -65.00 8.62
CA ARG A 9 27.02 -64.47 7.24
C ARG A 9 26.48 -63.06 7.01
N ARG A 10 27.47 -62.22 6.69
CA ARG A 10 27.67 -61.49 5.41
C ARG A 10 26.89 -60.20 5.22
N THR A 11 27.63 -59.13 5.49
CA THR A 11 27.69 -57.84 4.80
C THR A 11 27.10 -57.86 3.39
N PHE A 12 26.02 -57.10 3.19
CA PHE A 12 25.62 -56.55 1.90
C PHE A 12 25.40 -55.04 2.10
N VAL A 13 26.30 -54.25 1.54
CA VAL A 13 26.12 -52.81 1.35
C VAL A 13 25.24 -52.65 0.13
N ILE A 14 24.00 -52.20 0.30
CA ILE A 14 23.12 -51.81 -0.79
C ILE A 14 23.17 -50.29 -0.88
N THR A 15 23.88 -49.79 -1.89
CA THR A 15 23.82 -48.41 -2.36
C THR A 15 22.46 -48.18 -3.01
N ILE A 16 21.59 -47.36 -2.40
CA ILE A 16 20.34 -46.94 -3.02
C ILE A 16 20.66 -45.80 -4.00
N LEU A 17 20.78 -46.14 -5.28
CA LEU A 17 20.81 -45.20 -6.39
C LEU A 17 19.35 -44.85 -6.74
N ALA A 18 18.87 -43.68 -6.30
CA ALA A 18 17.55 -43.20 -6.69
C ALA A 18 17.60 -42.70 -8.14
N LEU A 19 17.08 -43.54 -9.04
CA LEU A 19 16.84 -43.22 -10.44
C LEU A 19 15.63 -42.26 -10.52
N VAL A 20 15.87 -40.96 -10.72
CA VAL A 20 14.79 -40.01 -11.04
C VAL A 20 14.44 -40.19 -12.52
N LEU A 21 13.34 -40.89 -12.77
CA LEU A 21 12.71 -40.94 -14.09
C LEU A 21 12.18 -39.55 -14.45
N PHE A 22 12.78 -38.94 -15.48
CA PHE A 22 12.18 -37.80 -16.17
C PHE A 22 10.91 -38.29 -16.90
N SER A 23 9.74 -38.05 -16.29
CA SER A 23 8.50 -38.00 -17.04
C SER A 23 8.46 -36.69 -17.79
N THR A 24 8.57 -36.72 -19.12
CA THR A 24 8.19 -35.60 -19.97
C THR A 24 6.67 -35.49 -19.99
N ALA A 25 6.11 -34.89 -18.96
CA ALA A 25 4.74 -34.40 -19.00
C ALA A 25 4.73 -33.12 -19.85
N SER A 26 4.31 -33.26 -21.11
CA SER A 26 3.93 -32.14 -21.95
C SER A 26 2.91 -31.27 -21.21
N PHE A 27 3.24 -30.00 -20.96
CA PHE A 27 2.27 -29.02 -20.50
C PHE A 27 1.15 -28.91 -21.54
N PRO A 28 -0.13 -29.10 -21.17
CA PRO A 28 -1.21 -28.66 -22.03
C PRO A 28 -1.21 -27.13 -22.02
N ALA A 29 -0.79 -26.54 -23.13
CA ALA A 29 -1.20 -25.20 -23.49
C ALA A 29 -2.74 -25.18 -23.62
N HIS A 30 -3.36 -24.08 -23.17
CA HIS A 30 -4.78 -23.74 -23.26
C HIS A 30 -5.69 -24.36 -22.19
N ALA A 31 -5.66 -23.79 -20.98
CA ALA A 31 -6.88 -23.64 -20.20
C ALA A 31 -7.75 -22.58 -20.90
N GLY A 32 -8.69 -23.03 -21.72
CA GLY A 32 -9.66 -22.15 -22.36
C GLY A 32 -10.53 -21.43 -21.31
N PHE A 33 -10.74 -20.13 -21.50
CA PHE A 33 -11.71 -19.33 -20.75
C PHE A 33 -13.10 -19.98 -20.82
N SER A 34 -13.83 -20.03 -19.69
CA SER A 34 -15.22 -20.51 -19.70
C SER A 34 -16.09 -19.53 -20.49
N ASP A 35 -17.23 -19.99 -21.02
CA ASP A 35 -18.10 -19.12 -21.83
C ASP A 35 -18.68 -17.94 -21.03
N LYS A 36 -18.80 -18.05 -19.69
CA LYS A 36 -19.12 -16.91 -18.81
C LYS A 36 -17.99 -15.89 -18.76
N ASP A 37 -16.74 -16.33 -18.72
CA ASP A 37 -15.58 -15.44 -18.69
C ASP A 37 -15.38 -14.74 -20.04
N LYS A 38 -15.82 -15.36 -21.15
CA LYS A 38 -15.88 -14.74 -22.48
C LYS A 38 -17.02 -13.72 -22.59
N GLU A 39 -18.21 -14.02 -22.07
CA GLU A 39 -19.33 -13.06 -22.05
C GLU A 39 -19.04 -11.83 -21.17
N VAL A 40 -18.41 -12.01 -20.01
CA VAL A 40 -17.99 -10.89 -19.13
C VAL A 40 -16.90 -10.05 -19.80
N ASN A 41 -15.92 -10.67 -20.47
CA ASN A 41 -14.91 -9.94 -21.25
C ASN A 41 -15.51 -9.23 -22.47
N MET A 42 -16.55 -9.77 -23.11
CA MET A 42 -17.24 -9.12 -24.23
C MET A 42 -18.10 -7.92 -23.78
N LEU A 43 -18.71 -7.96 -22.59
CA LEU A 43 -19.50 -6.84 -22.07
C LEU A 43 -18.67 -5.73 -21.42
N TYR A 44 -17.52 -6.06 -20.81
CA TYR A 44 -16.75 -5.12 -19.97
C TYR A 44 -15.30 -4.87 -20.44
N GLY A 45 -14.83 -5.56 -21.48
CA GLY A 45 -13.44 -5.52 -21.92
C GLY A 45 -12.48 -6.25 -20.95
N PRO A 46 -11.18 -6.37 -21.31
CA PRO A 46 -10.20 -6.98 -20.42
C PRO A 46 -10.07 -6.18 -19.12
N VAL A 47 -9.97 -6.89 -17.99
CA VAL A 47 -9.71 -6.29 -16.67
C VAL A 47 -8.40 -5.51 -16.73
N LYS A 48 -8.48 -4.19 -16.57
CA LYS A 48 -7.34 -3.28 -16.58
C LYS A 48 -6.64 -3.32 -15.22
N GLY A 49 -5.36 -3.69 -15.22
CA GLY A 49 -4.53 -3.77 -14.02
C GLY A 49 -3.53 -2.62 -13.89
N ARG A 50 -2.56 -2.80 -13.00
CA ARG A 50 -1.44 -1.87 -12.79
C ARG A 50 -0.66 -1.61 -14.08
N ASP A 51 -0.43 -2.65 -14.87
CA ASP A 51 0.22 -2.59 -16.19
C ASP A 51 -0.49 -1.66 -17.18
N TYR A 52 -1.80 -1.46 -17.02
CA TYR A 52 -2.57 -0.49 -17.78
C TYR A 52 -2.53 0.92 -17.16
N PHE A 53 -2.85 1.06 -15.87
CA PHE A 53 -3.06 2.36 -15.25
C PHE A 53 -1.77 3.11 -14.88
N GLU A 54 -0.74 2.39 -14.43
CA GLU A 54 0.50 3.02 -13.93
C GLU A 54 1.31 3.72 -15.03
N PRO A 55 1.55 3.12 -16.22
CA PRO A 55 2.28 3.81 -17.29
C PRO A 55 1.55 5.05 -17.82
N ARG A 56 0.23 5.08 -17.67
CA ARG A 56 -0.62 6.22 -18.05
C ARG A 56 -0.64 7.34 -17.00
N GLY A 57 -0.09 7.07 -15.81
CA GLY A 57 -0.18 7.98 -14.66
C GLY A 57 -1.60 8.11 -14.11
N ASP A 58 -2.49 7.17 -14.46
CA ASP A 58 -3.90 7.20 -14.05
C ASP A 58 -4.09 6.79 -12.59
N ILE A 59 -3.15 5.99 -12.06
CA ILE A 59 -3.04 5.60 -10.65
C ILE A 59 -1.54 5.52 -10.32
N VAL A 60 -1.14 5.96 -9.12
CA VAL A 60 0.26 5.90 -8.65
C VAL A 60 0.40 4.87 -7.53
N TRP A 61 1.26 3.87 -7.71
CA TRP A 61 1.64 2.91 -6.66
C TRP A 61 2.91 3.33 -5.96
N GLU A 62 3.88 3.81 -6.74
CA GLU A 62 5.21 4.18 -6.26
C GLU A 62 5.85 5.19 -7.22
N VAL A 63 6.93 5.83 -6.78
CA VAL A 63 7.64 6.86 -7.55
C VAL A 63 9.15 6.55 -7.57
N PRO A 64 9.59 5.48 -8.26
CA PRO A 64 10.95 4.98 -8.13
C PRO A 64 11.99 6.05 -8.40
N MET A 65 12.96 6.19 -7.49
CA MET A 65 14.04 7.17 -7.63
C MET A 65 15.31 6.75 -6.89
N GLY A 66 16.46 7.23 -7.36
CA GLY A 66 17.75 6.97 -6.70
C GLY A 66 17.93 7.72 -5.38
N LYS A 67 17.16 8.79 -5.14
CA LYS A 67 17.19 9.54 -3.87
C LYS A 67 16.47 8.74 -2.78
N LYS A 68 17.02 8.71 -1.56
CA LYS A 68 16.39 8.10 -0.38
C LYS A 68 15.25 8.98 0.16
N MET A 69 14.17 9.07 -0.60
CA MET A 69 12.94 9.76 -0.22
C MET A 69 11.80 8.76 -0.25
N MET A 70 10.89 8.80 0.72
CA MET A 70 9.72 7.94 0.74
C MET A 70 8.53 8.64 1.38
N ALA A 71 7.33 8.19 1.04
CA ALA A 71 6.08 8.68 1.62
C ALA A 71 5.54 7.66 2.63
N LEU A 72 5.37 8.11 3.88
CA LEU A 72 4.57 7.38 4.86
C LEU A 72 3.12 7.83 4.68
N THR A 73 2.21 6.89 4.53
CA THR A 73 0.79 7.17 4.33
C THR A 73 -0.04 6.46 5.37
N PHE A 74 -1.08 7.13 5.85
CA PHE A 74 -1.96 6.65 6.91
C PHE A 74 -3.41 6.72 6.44
N ASP A 75 -4.10 5.58 6.48
CA ASP A 75 -5.51 5.47 6.14
C ASP A 75 -6.38 5.38 7.41
N ASP A 76 -7.66 5.73 7.24
CA ASP A 76 -8.77 5.53 8.17
C ASP A 76 -8.92 6.54 9.32
N GLY A 77 -7.98 7.45 9.50
CA GLY A 77 -8.07 8.56 10.44
C GLY A 77 -9.09 9.66 10.07
N PRO A 78 -9.19 10.70 10.90
CA PRO A 78 -8.39 10.91 12.13
C PRO A 78 -8.95 10.14 13.35
N ASP A 79 -8.09 9.78 14.28
CA ASP A 79 -8.37 9.13 15.56
C ASP A 79 -7.74 9.90 16.74
N PRO A 80 -8.49 10.16 17.82
CA PRO A 80 -8.00 10.98 18.93
C PRO A 80 -6.91 10.33 19.78
N ASP A 81 -6.64 9.04 19.61
CA ASP A 81 -5.53 8.35 20.25
C ASP A 81 -4.39 8.08 19.25
N GLU A 82 -4.70 7.36 18.16
CA GLU A 82 -3.68 6.90 17.23
C GLU A 82 -3.05 8.03 16.40
N THR A 83 -3.86 8.88 15.76
CA THR A 83 -3.38 10.00 14.94
C THR A 83 -2.54 10.97 15.77
N VAL A 84 -2.92 11.23 17.03
CA VAL A 84 -2.17 12.12 17.94
C VAL A 84 -0.76 11.60 18.18
N GLN A 85 -0.63 10.31 18.52
CA GLN A 85 0.66 9.69 18.79
C GLN A 85 1.52 9.57 17.53
N ILE A 86 0.90 9.33 16.37
CA ILE A 86 1.58 9.31 15.08
C ILE A 86 2.14 10.69 14.74
N LEU A 87 1.36 11.76 14.89
CA LEU A 87 1.83 13.14 14.66
C LEU A 87 3.01 13.50 15.57
N ASP A 88 2.94 13.13 16.85
CA ASP A 88 4.05 13.37 17.79
C ASP A 88 5.35 12.67 17.36
N LEU A 89 5.25 11.41 16.91
CA LEU A 89 6.40 10.67 16.38
C LEU A 89 6.92 11.30 15.08
N LEU A 90 6.04 11.67 14.15
CA LEU A 90 6.46 12.31 12.90
C LEU A 90 7.19 13.62 13.16
N LYS A 91 6.68 14.45 14.08
CA LYS A 91 7.32 15.69 14.52
C LYS A 91 8.68 15.44 15.15
N GLN A 92 8.81 14.46 16.05
CA GLN A 92 10.08 14.08 16.68
C GLN A 92 11.17 13.73 15.65
N TYR A 93 10.78 13.10 14.55
CA TYR A 93 11.71 12.68 13.51
C TYR A 93 11.81 13.65 12.31
N GLU A 94 11.15 14.80 12.38
CA GLU A 94 11.07 15.79 11.29
C GLU A 94 10.52 15.18 9.98
N ALA A 95 9.57 14.26 10.13
CA ALA A 95 8.95 13.53 9.03
C ALA A 95 7.66 14.20 8.56
N LYS A 96 7.45 14.26 7.25
CA LYS A 96 6.14 14.55 6.64
C LYS A 96 5.48 13.27 6.16
N ALA A 97 4.16 13.30 6.09
CA ALA A 97 3.31 12.15 5.74
C ALA A 97 2.08 12.63 4.97
N THR A 98 1.34 11.68 4.39
CA THR A 98 0.04 11.92 3.77
C THR A 98 -1.03 11.12 4.51
N PHE A 99 -2.07 11.80 5.00
CA PHE A 99 -3.19 11.20 5.71
C PHE A 99 -4.41 11.10 4.78
N PHE A 100 -4.91 9.89 4.56
CA PHE A 100 -6.11 9.61 3.77
C PHE A 100 -7.30 9.52 4.72
N LEU A 101 -8.04 10.62 4.79
CA LEU A 101 -9.03 10.87 5.83
C LEU A 101 -10.42 10.35 5.43
N ILE A 102 -11.12 9.76 6.40
CA ILE A 102 -12.54 9.41 6.28
C ILE A 102 -13.39 10.61 6.70
N GLY A 103 -14.24 11.11 5.80
CA GLY A 103 -15.02 12.34 6.01
C GLY A 103 -15.91 12.34 7.26
N ASN A 104 -16.53 11.21 7.61
CA ASN A 104 -17.37 11.12 8.82
C ASN A 104 -16.57 11.21 10.14
N ARG A 105 -15.26 10.93 10.10
CA ARG A 105 -14.33 11.07 11.23
C ARG A 105 -13.76 12.47 11.30
N VAL A 106 -13.48 13.08 10.15
CA VAL A 106 -13.11 14.49 10.02
C VAL A 106 -14.12 15.39 10.74
N ILE A 107 -15.41 15.15 10.56
CA ILE A 107 -16.47 15.91 11.26
C ILE A 107 -16.41 15.74 12.79
N ARG A 108 -16.01 14.56 13.27
CA ARG A 108 -15.92 14.28 14.71
C ARG A 108 -14.66 14.88 15.34
N TYR A 109 -13.56 14.95 14.59
CA TYR A 109 -12.26 15.38 15.09
C TYR A 109 -11.62 16.47 14.22
N PRO A 110 -12.30 17.60 13.96
CA PRO A 110 -11.81 18.63 13.04
C PRO A 110 -10.51 19.28 13.51
N ASP A 111 -10.25 19.32 14.82
CA ASP A 111 -9.02 19.90 15.37
C ASP A 111 -7.79 19.03 15.09
N LEU A 112 -7.95 17.71 14.95
CA LEU A 112 -6.85 16.83 14.50
C LEU A 112 -6.51 17.09 13.03
N VAL A 113 -7.52 17.29 12.19
CA VAL A 113 -7.31 17.61 10.77
C VAL A 113 -6.60 18.95 10.59
N LYS A 114 -6.96 19.96 11.40
CA LYS A 114 -6.22 21.23 11.46
C LYS A 114 -4.78 21.01 11.90
N ARG A 115 -4.56 20.15 12.90
CA ARG A 115 -3.22 19.82 13.39
C ARG A 115 -2.38 19.18 12.29
N GLU A 116 -2.88 18.13 11.62
CA GLU A 116 -2.23 17.48 10.47
C GLU A 116 -1.78 18.52 9.42
N ALA A 117 -2.70 19.41 9.00
CA ALA A 117 -2.38 20.46 8.03
C ALA A 117 -1.35 21.47 8.57
N SER A 118 -1.53 21.96 9.79
CA SER A 118 -0.65 22.98 10.40
C SER A 118 0.76 22.47 10.68
N GLU A 119 0.91 21.18 10.94
CA GLU A 119 2.20 20.51 11.08
C GLU A 119 2.82 20.16 9.72
N GLY A 120 2.18 20.52 8.61
CA GLY A 120 2.71 20.41 7.25
C GLY A 120 2.58 19.02 6.64
N HIS A 121 1.65 18.20 7.14
CA HIS A 121 1.28 16.94 6.50
C HIS A 121 0.30 17.19 5.36
N GLU A 122 0.24 16.26 4.41
CA GLU A 122 -0.70 16.33 3.30
C GLU A 122 -2.02 15.65 3.69
N LEU A 123 -3.13 16.34 3.44
CA LEU A 123 -4.47 15.78 3.60
C LEU A 123 -4.94 15.19 2.25
N ALA A 124 -5.51 14.00 2.30
CA ALA A 124 -6.01 13.28 1.16
C ALA A 124 -7.37 12.63 1.46
N ASN A 125 -8.12 12.31 0.41
CA ASN A 125 -9.50 11.83 0.53
C ASN A 125 -9.55 10.29 0.57
N HIS A 126 -10.26 9.73 1.56
CA HIS A 126 -10.49 8.29 1.71
C HIS A 126 -11.97 7.91 1.78
N THR A 127 -12.81 8.63 1.02
CA THR A 127 -14.28 8.55 1.06
C THR A 127 -14.89 9.10 2.34
N TYR A 128 -16.20 9.27 2.36
CA TYR A 128 -16.89 9.83 3.51
C TYR A 128 -17.19 8.77 4.57
N SER A 129 -17.57 7.57 4.14
CA SER A 129 -18.05 6.49 5.02
C SER A 129 -17.23 5.20 4.96
N HIS A 130 -16.06 5.23 4.31
CA HIS A 130 -15.24 4.04 4.02
C HIS A 130 -15.98 3.03 3.12
N ALA A 131 -16.66 3.53 2.09
CA ALA A 131 -17.42 2.71 1.17
C ALA A 131 -16.51 2.01 0.15
N TYR A 132 -16.63 0.69 0.01
CA TYR A 132 -15.92 -0.07 -1.02
C TYR A 132 -16.51 0.16 -2.42
N PHE A 133 -15.70 0.74 -3.32
CA PHE A 133 -16.19 1.16 -4.64
C PHE A 133 -16.37 0.03 -5.65
N ASN A 134 -15.79 -1.16 -5.42
CA ASN A 134 -16.12 -2.35 -6.22
C ASN A 134 -17.59 -2.79 -6.11
N ARG A 135 -18.36 -2.22 -5.17
CA ARG A 135 -19.78 -2.49 -4.92
C ARG A 135 -20.67 -1.24 -5.00
N ALA A 136 -20.12 -0.09 -5.42
CA ALA A 136 -20.82 1.19 -5.43
C ALA A 136 -21.21 1.61 -6.85
N SER A 137 -22.34 2.31 -7.00
CA SER A 137 -22.67 3.00 -8.26
C SER A 137 -21.77 4.22 -8.45
N LYS A 138 -21.65 4.72 -9.69
CA LYS A 138 -20.88 5.92 -10.00
C LYS A 138 -21.36 7.13 -9.20
N GLU A 139 -22.67 7.29 -9.02
CA GLU A 139 -23.29 8.38 -8.26
C GLU A 139 -22.88 8.30 -6.79
N ARG A 140 -22.87 7.09 -6.22
CA ARG A 140 -22.39 6.87 -4.86
C ARG A 140 -20.90 7.20 -4.73
N MET A 141 -20.06 6.80 -5.68
CA MET A 141 -18.63 7.15 -5.66
C MET A 141 -18.41 8.67 -5.65
N ILE A 142 -19.12 9.39 -6.52
CA ILE A 142 -19.04 10.86 -6.60
C ILE A 142 -19.49 11.48 -5.27
N LYS A 143 -20.60 10.99 -4.70
CA LYS A 143 -21.10 11.50 -3.42
C LYS A 143 -20.10 11.28 -2.29
N GLU A 144 -19.56 10.07 -2.15
CA GLU A 144 -18.56 9.72 -1.13
C GLU A 144 -17.30 10.60 -1.22
N ILE A 145 -16.82 10.87 -2.44
CA ILE A 145 -15.65 11.75 -2.65
C ILE A 145 -16.01 13.19 -2.27
N LYS A 146 -17.13 13.72 -2.77
CA LYS A 146 -17.51 15.13 -2.56
C LYS A 146 -17.84 15.44 -1.10
N ASP A 147 -18.55 14.55 -0.42
CA ASP A 147 -18.90 14.75 1.00
C ASP A 147 -17.63 14.73 1.87
N ALA A 148 -16.64 13.88 1.55
CA ALA A 148 -15.37 13.86 2.25
C ALA A 148 -14.53 15.12 1.96
N GLU A 149 -14.47 15.57 0.71
CA GLU A 149 -13.80 16.81 0.34
C GLU A 149 -14.39 18.02 1.08
N GLU A 150 -15.71 18.13 1.14
CA GLU A 150 -16.38 19.18 1.88
C GLU A 150 -16.04 19.12 3.37
N ALA A 151 -16.09 17.94 3.99
CA ALA A 151 -15.73 17.78 5.40
C ALA A 151 -14.27 18.21 5.68
N ILE A 152 -13.33 17.78 4.84
CA ILE A 152 -11.90 18.13 4.97
C ILE A 152 -11.69 19.63 4.79
N PHE A 153 -12.31 20.22 3.77
CA PHE A 153 -12.22 21.65 3.51
C PHE A 153 -12.82 22.48 4.66
N GLN A 154 -13.98 22.11 5.19
CA GLN A 154 -14.58 22.83 6.33
C GLN A 154 -13.73 22.72 7.60
N ALA A 155 -13.05 21.58 7.82
CA ALA A 155 -12.18 21.41 8.98
C ALA A 155 -10.86 22.20 8.87
N SER A 156 -10.26 22.25 7.68
CA SER A 156 -8.86 22.67 7.50
C SER A 156 -8.63 23.89 6.60
N GLY A 157 -9.61 24.25 5.76
CA GLY A 157 -9.45 25.22 4.67
C GLY A 157 -8.61 24.71 3.49
N VAL A 158 -8.26 23.42 3.46
CA VAL A 158 -7.42 22.80 2.42
C VAL A 158 -8.28 21.97 1.48
N HIS A 159 -8.10 22.18 0.17
CA HIS A 159 -8.63 21.29 -0.86
C HIS A 159 -7.69 20.13 -1.11
N THR A 160 -8.23 18.91 -1.21
CA THR A 160 -7.43 17.72 -1.48
C THR A 160 -7.37 17.41 -2.98
N CYS A 161 -6.28 16.78 -3.43
CA CYS A 161 -6.11 16.35 -4.83
C CYS A 161 -5.69 14.88 -4.96
N LEU A 162 -5.46 14.20 -3.84
CA LEU A 162 -5.14 12.79 -3.78
C LEU A 162 -6.33 12.02 -3.22
N PHE A 163 -6.59 10.86 -3.80
CA PHE A 163 -7.64 9.95 -3.36
C PHE A 163 -7.07 8.55 -3.22
N ARG A 164 -7.47 7.82 -2.18
CA ARG A 164 -7.20 6.38 -2.09
C ARG A 164 -8.52 5.64 -1.97
N PRO A 165 -8.81 4.63 -2.80
CA PRO A 165 -10.02 3.83 -2.64
C PRO A 165 -9.88 2.87 -1.44
N PRO A 166 -10.90 2.77 -0.56
CA PRO A 166 -10.95 1.75 0.48
C PRO A 166 -10.65 0.34 -0.03
N GLY A 167 -9.79 -0.37 0.67
CA GLY A 167 -9.32 -1.72 0.32
C GLY A 167 -8.45 -1.80 -0.94
N GLY A 168 -8.03 -0.66 -1.51
CA GLY A 168 -7.25 -0.61 -2.74
C GLY A 168 -8.03 -1.11 -3.97
N TYR A 169 -9.36 -1.16 -3.92
CA TYR A 169 -10.17 -1.60 -5.05
C TYR A 169 -10.28 -0.51 -6.12
N TYR A 170 -9.84 -0.81 -7.33
CA TYR A 170 -9.91 0.11 -8.46
C TYR A 170 -10.49 -0.56 -9.70
N ASN A 171 -11.07 0.26 -10.57
CA ASN A 171 -11.50 -0.09 -11.92
C ASN A 171 -11.52 1.18 -12.79
N GLN A 172 -11.90 1.05 -14.06
CA GLN A 172 -11.96 2.21 -14.96
C GLN A 172 -12.94 3.28 -14.48
N ILE A 173 -14.08 2.89 -13.92
CA ILE A 173 -15.11 3.82 -13.43
C ILE A 173 -14.55 4.71 -12.32
N LEU A 174 -13.83 4.12 -11.35
CA LEU A 174 -13.15 4.88 -10.29
C LEU A 174 -12.18 5.90 -10.88
N VAL A 175 -11.33 5.49 -11.83
CA VAL A 175 -10.34 6.37 -12.45
C VAL A 175 -11.04 7.53 -13.17
N ASP A 176 -12.11 7.26 -13.90
CA ASP A 176 -12.88 8.29 -14.61
C ASP A 176 -13.56 9.26 -13.63
N VAL A 177 -14.10 8.75 -12.52
CA VAL A 177 -14.67 9.58 -11.45
C VAL A 177 -13.60 10.44 -10.80
N CYS A 178 -12.44 9.88 -10.46
CA CYS A 178 -11.35 10.65 -9.85
C CYS A 178 -10.88 11.77 -10.78
N LYS A 179 -10.62 11.46 -12.05
CA LYS A 179 -10.23 12.45 -13.07
C LYS A 179 -11.26 13.57 -13.22
N ALA A 180 -12.55 13.23 -13.31
CA ALA A 180 -13.63 14.21 -13.43
C ALA A 180 -13.77 15.12 -12.20
N ASN A 181 -13.21 14.73 -11.05
CA ASN A 181 -13.20 15.50 -9.81
C ASN A 181 -11.79 15.97 -9.42
N ASN A 182 -10.83 16.00 -10.37
CA ASN A 182 -9.45 16.46 -10.17
C ASN A 182 -8.64 15.69 -9.11
N TYR A 183 -8.96 14.42 -8.91
CA TYR A 183 -8.21 13.52 -8.04
C TYR A 183 -7.24 12.63 -8.80
N THR A 184 -6.05 12.44 -8.21
CA THR A 184 -5.14 11.36 -8.59
C THR A 184 -5.31 10.20 -7.61
N PRO A 185 -5.70 9.01 -8.07
CA PRO A 185 -5.71 7.80 -7.25
C PRO A 185 -4.30 7.40 -6.83
N ILE A 186 -4.12 7.16 -5.53
CA ILE A 186 -2.86 6.73 -4.92
C ILE A 186 -3.07 5.38 -4.24
N LEU A 187 -2.22 4.42 -4.59
CA LEU A 187 -2.08 3.15 -3.89
C LEU A 187 -0.73 3.12 -3.16
N TRP A 188 -0.11 1.96 -3.02
CA TRP A 188 1.14 1.80 -2.28
C TRP A 188 2.10 0.88 -3.01
N SER A 189 3.38 0.98 -2.69
CA SER A 189 4.38 0.04 -3.18
C SER A 189 3.98 -1.35 -2.72
N TRP A 190 3.86 -2.31 -3.65
CA TRP A 190 3.33 -3.65 -3.35
C TRP A 190 4.06 -4.37 -2.20
N HIS A 191 5.35 -4.05 -2.02
CA HIS A 191 6.20 -4.61 -0.97
C HIS A 191 6.16 -3.83 0.36
N GLN A 192 5.43 -2.71 0.42
CA GLN A 192 5.29 -1.79 1.55
C GLN A 192 3.86 -1.72 2.11
N ASP A 193 3.05 -2.75 1.86
CA ASP A 193 1.84 -3.00 2.67
C ASP A 193 2.26 -3.57 4.03
N THR A 194 2.07 -2.82 5.11
CA THR A 194 2.46 -3.24 6.45
C THR A 194 1.53 -4.30 7.04
N VAL A 195 0.30 -4.35 6.53
CA VAL A 195 -0.78 -5.21 7.04
C VAL A 195 -1.02 -4.99 8.55
N ASP A 196 -0.72 -3.80 9.05
CA ASP A 196 -0.82 -3.39 10.45
C ASP A 196 -2.24 -3.53 11.02
N TRP A 197 -3.26 -3.30 10.20
CA TRP A 197 -4.67 -3.52 10.50
C TRP A 197 -5.05 -4.96 10.89
N LYS A 198 -4.18 -5.95 10.61
CA LYS A 198 -4.37 -7.35 11.07
C LYS A 198 -3.61 -7.68 12.36
N THR A 199 -2.98 -6.69 13.00
CA THR A 199 -2.18 -6.91 14.22
C THR A 199 -1.11 -8.01 14.04
N PRO A 200 -0.29 -8.01 12.97
CA PRO A 200 0.54 -9.16 12.57
C PRO A 200 1.75 -9.40 13.50
N GLY A 201 2.03 -8.45 14.40
CA GLY A 201 3.17 -8.37 15.30
C GLY A 201 4.10 -7.21 14.93
N VAL A 202 4.49 -6.38 15.91
CA VAL A 202 5.36 -5.20 15.71
C VAL A 202 6.61 -5.53 14.89
N LYS A 203 7.31 -6.63 15.22
CA LYS A 203 8.52 -7.06 14.49
C LYS A 203 8.26 -7.37 13.01
N LYS A 204 7.07 -7.89 12.67
CA LYS A 204 6.72 -8.15 11.26
C LYS A 204 6.53 -6.84 10.49
N ILE A 205 5.84 -5.86 11.08
CA ILE A 205 5.66 -4.52 10.50
C ILE A 205 7.03 -3.86 10.28
N VAL A 206 7.86 -3.84 11.33
CA VAL A 206 9.22 -3.27 11.27
C VAL A 206 10.06 -3.93 10.19
N ASN A 207 10.14 -5.27 10.16
CA ASN A 207 10.93 -5.98 9.16
C ASN A 207 10.39 -5.78 7.74
N LYS A 208 9.06 -5.73 7.57
CA LYS A 208 8.42 -5.49 6.27
C LYS A 208 8.88 -4.17 5.68
N VAL A 209 8.88 -3.10 6.48
CA VAL A 209 9.31 -1.78 6.01
C VAL A 209 10.83 -1.71 5.84
N LEU A 210 11.59 -2.05 6.89
CA LEU A 210 13.04 -1.85 6.90
C LEU A 210 13.80 -2.72 5.90
N ASN A 211 13.34 -3.94 5.62
CA ASN A 211 14.04 -4.83 4.69
C ASN A 211 13.76 -4.50 3.23
N ASN A 212 12.68 -3.77 2.94
CA ASN A 212 12.26 -3.49 1.57
C ASN A 212 12.35 -2.00 1.18
N ALA A 213 12.75 -1.12 2.10
CA ALA A 213 12.80 0.33 1.89
C ALA A 213 13.66 0.73 0.68
N ARG A 214 13.03 1.43 -0.26
CA ARG A 214 13.65 1.98 -1.48
C ARG A 214 13.24 3.45 -1.66
N GLY A 215 14.07 4.17 -2.41
CA GLY A 215 13.75 5.53 -2.82
C GLY A 215 12.56 5.54 -3.75
N GLY A 216 11.52 6.30 -3.40
CA GLY A 216 10.28 6.35 -4.15
C GLY A 216 9.12 5.54 -3.57
N ASP A 217 9.33 4.86 -2.45
CA ASP A 217 8.29 4.02 -1.85
C ASP A 217 7.13 4.85 -1.31
N ILE A 218 5.92 4.32 -1.45
CA ILE A 218 4.72 4.76 -0.74
C ILE A 218 4.34 3.62 0.21
N VAL A 219 4.45 3.86 1.52
CA VAL A 219 4.21 2.87 2.57
C VAL A 219 2.80 3.03 3.13
N LEU A 220 2.05 1.93 3.18
CA LEU A 220 0.70 1.90 3.75
C LEU A 220 0.74 1.53 5.23
N PHE A 221 0.23 2.43 6.06
CA PHE A 221 -0.16 2.23 7.45
C PHE A 221 -1.61 2.69 7.63
N HIS A 222 -2.15 2.44 8.81
CA HIS A 222 -3.44 2.99 9.25
C HIS A 222 -3.20 3.84 10.52
N ASP A 223 -3.86 4.98 10.61
CA ASP A 223 -3.94 5.80 11.82
C ASP A 223 -5.31 5.68 12.53
N HIS A 224 -6.08 4.67 12.13
CA HIS A 224 -7.18 4.12 12.90
C HIS A 224 -7.35 2.64 12.56
N VAL A 225 -7.38 1.76 13.56
CA VAL A 225 -7.78 0.36 13.38
C VAL A 225 -8.81 0.00 14.44
N GLU A 226 -9.87 -0.73 14.04
CA GLU A 226 -10.79 -1.29 15.04
C GLU A 226 -10.03 -2.29 15.96
N GLY A 227 -9.93 -1.98 17.25
CA GLY A 227 -9.31 -2.85 18.24
C GLY A 227 -7.92 -2.39 18.66
N SER A 228 -6.90 -3.26 18.51
CA SER A 228 -5.52 -2.92 18.91
C SER A 228 -4.61 -2.70 17.71
N THR A 229 -4.02 -1.51 17.68
CA THR A 229 -3.00 -1.12 16.71
C THR A 229 -1.60 -1.54 17.16
N GLN A 230 -0.72 -1.80 16.20
CA GLN A 230 0.72 -2.02 16.44
C GLN A 230 1.57 -1.00 15.67
N THR A 231 0.93 -0.04 15.01
CA THR A 231 1.55 0.94 14.13
C THR A 231 2.46 1.88 14.92
N ILE A 232 2.00 2.39 16.06
CA ILE A 232 2.77 3.29 16.92
C ILE A 232 4.08 2.65 17.39
N GLU A 233 4.02 1.42 17.92
CA GLU A 233 5.20 0.69 18.39
C GLU A 233 6.16 0.30 17.27
N ALA A 234 5.63 0.07 16.06
CA ALA A 234 6.46 -0.16 14.88
C ALA A 234 7.15 1.14 14.44
N LEU A 235 6.43 2.27 14.40
CA LEU A 235 6.96 3.58 14.00
C LEU A 235 8.09 4.05 14.93
N LYS A 236 7.98 3.80 16.24
CA LYS A 236 9.05 4.05 17.23
C LYS A 236 10.38 3.38 16.86
N GLN A 237 10.36 2.29 16.07
CA GLN A 237 11.56 1.60 15.58
C GLN A 237 11.90 1.96 14.13
N ILE A 238 10.89 2.13 13.27
CA ILE A 238 11.06 2.38 11.84
C ILE A 238 11.65 3.77 11.58
N LEU A 239 11.07 4.81 12.19
CA LEU A 239 11.46 6.20 11.96
C LEU A 239 12.94 6.47 12.29
N PRO A 240 13.48 6.12 13.49
CA PRO A 240 14.89 6.35 13.79
C PRO A 240 15.83 5.58 12.86
N GLU A 241 15.50 4.32 12.53
CA GLU A 241 16.36 3.48 11.71
C GLU A 241 16.40 3.95 10.25
N LEU A 242 15.26 4.32 9.66
CA LEU A 242 15.22 4.88 8.31
C LEU A 242 15.89 6.27 8.25
N LYS A 243 15.70 7.11 9.26
CA LYS A 243 16.42 8.40 9.36
C LYS A 243 17.94 8.17 9.42
N LYS A 244 18.41 7.20 10.22
CA LYS A 244 19.83 6.80 10.28
C LYS A 244 20.36 6.28 8.94
N ARG A 245 19.53 5.59 8.15
CA ARG A 245 19.87 5.14 6.79
C ARG A 245 19.86 6.27 5.75
N GLY A 246 19.49 7.49 6.13
CA GLY A 246 19.47 8.68 5.29
C GLY A 246 18.17 8.85 4.49
N PHE A 247 17.07 8.21 4.90
CA PHE A 247 15.77 8.46 4.29
C PHE A 247 15.19 9.79 4.75
N ARG A 248 14.60 10.52 3.79
CA ARG A 248 13.73 11.67 4.04
C ARG A 248 12.28 11.25 3.85
N PHE A 249 11.43 11.60 4.82
CA PHE A 249 10.00 11.35 4.74
C PHE A 249 9.31 12.59 4.19
N VAL A 250 8.61 12.42 3.08
CA VAL A 250 7.95 13.49 2.34
C VAL A 250 6.50 13.11 2.07
N THR A 251 5.68 14.08 1.68
CA THR A 251 4.32 13.77 1.25
C THR A 251 4.31 13.06 -0.11
N VAL A 252 3.21 12.41 -0.47
CA VAL A 252 3.04 11.77 -1.79
C VAL A 252 3.18 12.80 -2.91
N SER A 253 2.54 13.97 -2.79
CA SER A 253 2.70 15.05 -3.78
C SER A 253 4.13 15.55 -3.92
N GLU A 254 4.88 15.67 -2.82
CA GLU A 254 6.30 16.01 -2.86
C GLU A 254 7.13 14.97 -3.60
N LEU A 255 6.86 13.70 -3.34
CA LEU A 255 7.51 12.58 -4.01
C LEU A 255 7.25 12.61 -5.52
N MET A 256 5.99 12.82 -5.93
CA MET A 256 5.58 12.95 -7.33
C MET A 256 6.21 14.17 -8.01
N ARG A 257 6.31 15.32 -7.34
CA ARG A 257 6.99 16.51 -7.88
C ARG A 257 8.47 16.27 -8.15
N GLN A 258 9.17 15.54 -7.28
CA GLN A 258 10.58 15.21 -7.48
C GLN A 258 10.81 14.36 -8.75
N ARG A 259 9.89 13.44 -9.09
CA ARG A 259 9.95 12.68 -10.35
C ARG A 259 9.94 13.62 -11.55
N ASN A 260 9.00 14.56 -11.59
CA ASN A 260 8.84 15.47 -12.72
C ASN A 260 10.07 16.37 -12.91
N LEU A 261 10.68 16.84 -11.82
CA LEU A 261 11.93 17.61 -11.87
C LEU A 261 13.12 16.79 -12.39
N ASN A 262 13.19 15.50 -12.05
CA ASN A 262 14.26 14.62 -12.55
C ASN A 262 14.06 14.27 -14.03
N GLN A 263 12.82 14.14 -14.51
CA GLN A 263 12.52 13.91 -15.94
C GLN A 263 12.73 15.17 -16.79
N ALA A 264 12.54 16.36 -16.22
CA ALA A 264 12.71 17.64 -16.92
C ALA A 264 14.18 18.09 -17.05
N LYS A 265 15.12 17.48 -16.33
CA LYS A 265 16.55 17.71 -16.58
C LYS A 265 16.97 16.88 -17.80
N PRO A 266 17.41 17.49 -18.92
CA PRO A 266 18.00 16.71 -19.99
C PRO A 266 19.19 15.95 -19.41
N LEU A 267 19.31 14.68 -19.79
CA LEU A 267 20.52 13.89 -19.56
C LEU A 267 21.67 14.64 -20.27
N ASN A 268 22.35 15.52 -19.55
CA ASN A 268 23.65 16.00 -19.98
C ASN A 268 24.57 14.79 -19.95
N ASN A 269 24.75 14.17 -21.12
CA ASN A 269 25.75 13.14 -21.36
C ASN A 269 27.14 13.74 -21.09
N PRO A 270 27.98 13.13 -20.23
CA PRO A 270 29.43 13.22 -20.41
C PRO A 270 29.87 12.48 -21.67
#